data_AF-A3IXJ6-F1
#
_entry.id   AF-A3IXJ6-F1
#
_cell.length_a   1.000
_cell.length_b   1.000
_cell.length_c   1.000
_cell.angle_alpha   90.00
_cell.angle_beta   90.00
_cell.angle_gamma   90.00
#
_symmetry.space_group_name_H-M   'P 1'
#
loop_
_entity.id
_entity.type
_entity.pdbx_description
1 polymer ?
#
loop_
_entity_poly.entity_id
_entity_poly.type
_entity_poly.pdbx_seq_one_letter_code
_entity_poly.pdbx_strand_id
1 'polypeptide(L)'
;MSNSLTTSEHNVVCPEDFDPPLKRKEATIPGYWTVEEIAEELGVTTRKIQYDIKGNPQLKKSSPKLKAYRIKLAFLVPDPDALEYIWNYREKKKKS
;
A
#
# COMPACT_ATOMS: atom_id res chain seq x y z
N MET A 1 18.68 37.52 7.19
CA MET A 1 18.28 36.31 7.93
C MET A 1 16.94 35.83 7.40
N SER A 2 16.96 35.09 6.30
CA SER A 2 15.78 34.45 5.72
C SER A 2 15.72 33.02 6.28
N ASN A 3 14.82 32.79 7.23
CA ASN A 3 14.51 31.43 7.67
C ASN A 3 13.76 30.74 6.53
N SER A 4 14.52 30.08 5.65
CA SER A 4 13.98 29.12 4.69
C SER A 4 13.34 28.00 5.51
N LEU A 5 12.00 27.89 5.48
CA LEU A 5 11.32 26.69 5.94
C LEU A 5 11.79 25.56 5.03
N THR A 6 12.77 24.79 5.49
CA THR A 6 13.09 23.50 4.90
C THR A 6 11.91 22.58 5.18
N THR A 7 10.86 22.63 4.35
CA THR A 7 9.94 21.51 4.23
C THR A 7 10.79 20.34 3.78
N SER A 8 11.10 19.42 4.70
CA SER A 8 11.56 18.10 4.29
C SER A 8 10.42 17.55 3.43
N GLU A 9 10.61 17.53 2.11
CA GLU A 9 9.69 16.89 1.19
C GLU A 9 9.61 15.44 1.66
N HIS A 10 8.53 15.11 2.37
CA HIS A 10 8.19 13.73 2.62
C HIS A 10 8.00 13.17 1.21
N ASN A 11 8.86 12.27 0.77
CA ASN A 11 8.75 11.63 -0.54
C ASN A 11 7.46 10.81 -0.54
N VAL A 12 6.33 11.47 -0.75
CA VAL A 12 5.01 10.85 -0.87
C VAL A 12 5.00 10.22 -2.24
N VAL A 13 5.02 8.88 -2.26
CA VAL A 13 4.92 8.11 -3.50
C VAL A 13 3.61 8.49 -4.19
N CYS A 14 3.71 9.02 -5.40
CA CYS A 14 2.58 9.45 -6.21
C CYS A 14 2.21 8.37 -7.24
N PRO A 15 0.94 8.25 -7.67
CA PRO A 15 0.54 7.32 -8.72
C PRO A 15 1.35 7.44 -10.02
N GLU A 16 1.83 8.64 -10.32
CA GLU A 16 2.63 8.96 -11.51
C GLU A 16 4.05 8.37 -11.45
N ASP A 17 4.57 8.04 -10.27
CA ASP A 17 5.91 7.49 -10.11
C ASP A 17 6.00 6.04 -10.62
N PHE A 18 4.85 5.36 -10.77
CA PHE A 18 4.79 3.92 -11.05
C PHE A 18 5.10 3.59 -12.51
N ASP A 19 6.17 2.84 -12.73
CA ASP A 19 6.50 2.19 -14.00
C ASP A 19 6.59 0.65 -13.82
N PRO A 20 5.70 -0.16 -14.45
CA PRO A 20 4.57 0.24 -15.31
C PRO A 20 3.47 1.00 -14.54
N PRO A 21 2.56 1.72 -15.20
CA PRO A 21 1.49 2.44 -14.49
C PRO A 21 0.64 1.50 -13.62
N LEU A 22 0.01 2.06 -12.59
CA LEU A 22 -0.98 1.34 -11.78
C LEU A 22 -2.13 0.88 -12.69
N LYS A 23 -2.63 -0.34 -12.48
CA LYS A 23 -3.78 -0.88 -13.20
C LYS A 23 -5.09 -0.28 -12.71
N ARG A 24 -5.13 0.17 -11.46
CA ARG A 24 -6.32 0.83 -10.87
C ARG A 24 -6.68 2.07 -11.69
N LYS A 25 -7.84 2.03 -12.34
CA LYS A 25 -8.37 3.16 -13.13
C LYS A 25 -9.28 4.07 -12.31
N GLU A 26 -10.06 3.50 -11.39
CA GLU A 26 -11.00 4.23 -10.55
C GLU A 26 -11.00 3.65 -9.15
N ALA A 27 -11.18 4.52 -8.16
CA ALA A 27 -11.22 4.12 -6.76
C ALA A 27 -12.64 3.73 -6.34
N THR A 28 -12.79 2.53 -5.77
CA THR A 28 -14.07 2.13 -5.16
C THR A 28 -14.47 3.08 -4.03
N ILE A 29 -13.49 3.54 -3.25
CA ILE A 29 -13.66 4.54 -2.20
C ILE A 29 -12.54 5.58 -2.37
N PRO A 30 -12.88 6.87 -2.59
CA PRO A 30 -11.87 7.92 -2.71
C PRO A 30 -10.96 8.00 -1.48
N GLY A 31 -9.65 8.09 -1.69
CA GLY A 31 -8.65 8.18 -0.62
C GLY A 31 -8.23 6.85 0.00
N TYR A 32 -8.85 5.75 -0.41
CA TYR A 32 -8.59 4.42 0.14
C TYR A 32 -8.47 3.36 -0.94
N TRP A 33 -7.69 2.32 -0.64
CA TRP A 33 -7.63 1.07 -1.37
C TRP A 33 -8.30 -0.04 -0.57
N THR A 34 -9.08 -0.84 -1.27
CA THR A 34 -9.61 -2.10 -0.75
C THR A 34 -8.56 -3.20 -0.87
N VAL A 35 -8.77 -4.29 -0.13
CA VAL A 35 -7.87 -5.45 -0.20
C VAL A 35 -7.92 -6.09 -1.58
N GLU A 36 -9.10 -6.11 -2.20
CA GLU A 36 -9.33 -6.61 -3.54
C GLU A 36 -8.51 -5.82 -4.57
N GLU A 37 -8.61 -4.48 -4.56
CA GLU A 37 -7.86 -3.63 -5.50
C GLU A 37 -6.34 -3.82 -5.38
N ILE A 38 -5.80 -3.90 -4.15
CA ILE A 38 -4.36 -4.15 -3.94
C ILE A 38 -3.96 -5.54 -4.44
N ALA A 39 -4.80 -6.54 -4.20
CA ALA A 39 -4.54 -7.91 -4.61
C ALA A 39 -4.51 -8.04 -6.15
N GLU A 40 -5.47 -7.41 -6.84
CA GLU A 40 -5.53 -7.38 -8.30
C GLU A 40 -4.37 -6.60 -8.92
N GLU A 41 -4.01 -5.46 -8.34
CA GLU A 41 -2.88 -4.63 -8.76
C GLU A 41 -1.59 -5.46 -8.78
N LEU A 42 -1.31 -6.15 -7.67
CA LEU A 42 -0.10 -6.94 -7.48
C LEU A 42 -0.16 -8.34 -8.11
N GLY A 43 -1.35 -8.80 -8.52
CA GLY A 43 -1.57 -10.17 -9.01
C GLY A 43 -1.38 -11.23 -7.93
N VAL A 44 -1.82 -10.95 -6.70
CA VAL A 44 -1.74 -11.85 -5.54
C VAL A 44 -3.14 -12.16 -5.01
N THR A 45 -3.23 -13.09 -4.05
CA THR A 45 -4.50 -13.40 -3.39
C THR A 45 -4.87 -12.35 -2.34
N THR A 46 -6.16 -12.06 -2.18
CA THR A 46 -6.68 -11.19 -1.11
C THR A 46 -6.25 -11.66 0.29
N ARG A 47 -6.19 -12.98 0.50
CA ARG A 47 -5.69 -13.59 1.75
C ARG A 47 -4.26 -13.16 2.08
N LYS A 48 -3.38 -13.06 1.08
CA LYS A 48 -2.00 -12.60 1.31
C LYS A 48 -1.98 -11.16 1.85
N ILE A 49 -2.76 -10.26 1.24
CA ILE A 49 -2.86 -8.87 1.68
C ILE A 49 -3.46 -8.80 3.09
N GLN A 50 -4.50 -9.60 3.39
CA GLN A 50 -5.06 -9.69 4.74
C GLN A 50 -4.04 -10.15 5.79
N TYR A 51 -3.14 -11.08 5.44
CA TYR A 51 -2.03 -11.46 6.33
C TYR A 51 -0.97 -10.37 6.45
N ASP A 52 -0.70 -9.62 5.39
CA ASP A 52 0.21 -8.47 5.49
C ASP A 52 -0.42 -7.34 6.35
N ILE A 53 -1.75 -7.26 6.46
CA ILE A 53 -2.47 -6.32 7.36
C ILE A 53 -2.57 -6.83 8.81
N LYS A 54 -2.94 -8.10 9.01
CA LYS A 54 -3.21 -8.66 10.36
C LYS A 54 -2.01 -9.33 11.01
N GLY A 55 -0.98 -9.63 10.22
CA GLY A 55 0.03 -10.64 10.55
C GLY A 55 -0.39 -12.03 10.06
N ASN A 56 0.60 -12.83 9.66
CA ASN A 56 0.43 -14.23 9.32
C ASN A 56 0.42 -15.08 10.59
N PRO A 57 -0.69 -15.77 10.93
CA PRO A 57 -0.78 -16.58 12.15
C PRO A 57 0.16 -17.78 12.16
N GLN A 58 0.59 -18.28 10.99
CA GLN A 58 1.54 -19.40 10.89
C GLN A 58 2.98 -18.97 11.20
N LEU A 59 3.28 -17.67 11.07
CA LEU A 59 4.58 -17.11 11.36
C LEU A 59 4.51 -16.38 12.70
N LYS A 60 4.98 -17.03 13.77
CA LYS A 60 4.91 -16.56 15.18
C LYS A 60 5.36 -15.10 15.44
N LYS A 61 6.02 -14.43 14.48
CA LYS A 61 6.57 -13.08 14.62
C LYS A 61 6.45 -12.21 13.35
N SER A 62 5.46 -12.43 12.47
CA SER A 62 5.26 -11.45 11.40
C SER A 62 4.51 -10.24 11.95
N SER A 63 5.20 -9.11 12.10
CA SER A 63 4.54 -7.83 12.32
C SER A 63 3.66 -7.49 11.11
N PRO A 64 2.51 -6.81 11.33
CA PRO A 64 1.72 -6.28 10.23
C PRO A 64 2.57 -5.29 9.42
N LYS A 65 2.58 -5.47 8.10
CA LYS A 65 3.34 -4.68 7.14
C LYS A 65 2.53 -3.56 6.51
N LEU A 66 1.21 -3.62 6.64
CA LEU A 66 0.28 -2.68 6.03
C LEU A 66 -0.74 -2.21 7.05
N LYS A 67 -0.85 -0.89 7.21
CA LYS A 67 -1.87 -0.28 8.08
C LYS A 67 -3.20 -0.24 7.34
N ALA A 68 -4.28 -0.57 8.04
CA ALA A 68 -5.62 -0.53 7.46
C ALA A 68 -6.66 -0.19 8.53
N TYR A 69 -7.69 0.53 8.13
CA TYR A 69 -8.91 0.72 8.89
C TYR A 69 -9.85 -0.45 8.67
N ARG A 70 -10.41 -1.00 9.75
CA ARG A 70 -11.41 -2.05 9.67
C ARG A 70 -12.81 -1.43 9.69
N ILE A 71 -13.59 -1.64 8.63
CA ILE A 71 -15.00 -1.26 8.57
C ILE A 71 -15.83 -2.54 8.42
N LYS A 72 -16.53 -2.94 9.50
CA LYS A 72 -17.23 -4.22 9.60
C LYS A 72 -16.29 -5.41 9.25
N LEU A 73 -16.46 -5.96 8.05
CA LEU A 73 -15.70 -7.11 7.53
C LEU A 73 -14.65 -6.70 6.48
N ALA A 74 -14.65 -5.45 6.02
CA ALA A 74 -13.71 -4.94 5.04
C ALA A 74 -12.52 -4.23 5.69
N PHE A 75 -11.39 -4.22 4.97
CA PHE A 75 -10.22 -3.41 5.32
C PHE A 75 -10.01 -2.34 4.26
N LEU A 76 -9.81 -1.11 4.72
CA LEU A 76 -9.50 0.05 3.90
C LEU A 76 -8.10 0.52 4.24
N VAL A 77 -7.25 0.58 3.23
CA VAL A 77 -5.86 1.04 3.33
C VAL A 77 -5.82 2.46 2.79
N PRO A 78 -5.30 3.46 3.51
CA PRO A 78 -5.12 4.80 2.97
C PRO A 78 -4.26 4.80 1.71
N ASP A 79 -4.56 5.67 0.75
CA ASP A 79 -3.77 5.83 -0.47
C ASP A 79 -2.24 5.90 -0.23
N PRO A 80 -1.70 6.74 0.67
CA PRO A 80 -0.24 6.81 0.85
C PRO A 80 0.37 5.49 1.33
N ASP A 81 -0.28 4.83 2.30
CA ASP A 81 0.18 3.53 2.81
C ASP A 81 0.09 2.44 1.72
N ALA A 82 -0.96 2.47 0.89
CA ALA A 82 -1.15 1.52 -0.19
C ALA A 82 -0.10 1.71 -1.30
N LEU A 83 0.13 2.94 -1.73
CA LEU A 83 1.12 3.27 -2.77
C LEU A 83 2.53 2.88 -2.32
N GLU A 84 2.92 3.24 -1.08
CA GLU A 84 4.20 2.83 -0.53
C GLU A 84 4.35 1.29 -0.48
N TYR A 85 3.30 0.58 -0.09
CA TYR A 85 3.31 -0.88 -0.07
C TYR A 85 3.46 -1.50 -1.47
N ILE A 86 2.71 -1.01 -2.46
CA ILE A 86 2.78 -1.49 -3.85
C ILE A 86 4.17 -1.22 -4.44
N TRP A 87 4.72 -0.03 -4.20
CA TRP A 87 6.06 0.34 -4.64
C TRP A 87 7.10 -0.63 -4.11
N ASN A 88 7.13 -0.80 -2.78
CA ASN A 88 8.05 -1.70 -2.09
C ASN A 88 7.90 -3.15 -2.56
N TYR A 89 6.69 -3.59 -2.89
CA TYR A 89 6.46 -4.92 -3.44
C TYR A 89 7.08 -5.10 -4.83
N ARG A 90 6.87 -4.12 -5.73
CA ARG A 90 7.43 -4.14 -7.08
C ARG A 90 8.96 -4.08 -7.08
N GLU A 91 9.54 -3.22 -6.26
CA GLU A 91 10.99 -3.12 -6.09
C GLU A 91 11.62 -4.41 -5.58
N LYS A 92 10.96 -5.11 -4.64
CA LYS A 92 11.41 -6.44 -4.18
C LYS A 92 11.32 -7.48 -5.29
N LYS A 93 10.29 -7.42 -6.13
CA LYS A 93 10.11 -8.36 -7.24
C LYS A 93 11.14 -8.14 -8.36
N LYS A 94 11.57 -6.90 -8.62
CA LYS A 94 12.65 -6.60 -9.59
C LYS A 94 14.01 -7.14 -9.15
N LYS A 95 14.25 -7.23 -7.83
CA LYS A 95 15.52 -7.70 -7.26
C LYS A 95 15.61 -9.22 -7.13
N SER A 96 14.50 -9.94 -7.32
CA SER A 96 14.41 -11.41 -7.22
C SER A 96 14.50 -12.06 -8.58
#